data_AF-A0A7C3SDW9-F1
#
_entry.id   AF-A0A7C3SDW9-F1
#
_cell.length_a   1.000
_cell.length_b   1.000
_cell.length_c   1.000
_cell.angle_alpha   90.00
_cell.angle_beta   90.00
_cell.angle_gamma   90.00
#
_symmetry.space_group_name_H-M   'P 1'
#
loop_
_entity.id
_entity.type
_entity.pdbx_description
1 polymer ?
#
loop_
_entity_poly.entity_id
_entity_poly.type
_entity_poly.pdbx_seq_one_letter_code
_entity_poly.pdbx_strand_id
1 'polypeptide(L)'
;MEKDPKNSEEKDESSEEGGKNIKIWLQENTRMLISIAIVVAIAGGIYAYSKRTQPQTTQNESAVSTEQGEGKISVIGGDETAKENQPSAEEKSSASAQPTEQISTTPAETSKETDSSFVETAQKGDSVTKLARRALANYLEKNPEASLTAEHKIYIEDLLRRQVKDGKLQIGESREFSKDAVAKAIEKSKTLNERQLKNLQKYSKRVPELK
;
A
#
# COMPACT_ATOMS: atom_id res chain seq x y z
N MET A 1 48.13 2.15 49.87
CA MET A 1 47.57 3.51 50.06
C MET A 1 48.10 4.37 48.94
N GLU A 2 47.29 5.31 48.42
CA GLU A 2 47.51 6.20 47.26
C GLU A 2 47.10 5.55 45.92
N LYS A 3 45.83 5.66 45.51
CA LYS A 3 45.02 6.81 45.03
C LYS A 3 45.08 6.90 43.49
N ASP A 4 43.97 6.52 42.85
CA ASP A 4 43.62 6.89 41.48
C ASP A 4 43.53 8.42 41.30
N PRO A 5 43.58 8.90 40.04
CA PRO A 5 42.30 9.27 39.44
C PRO A 5 42.13 8.90 37.95
N LYS A 6 40.91 8.45 37.64
CA LYS A 6 40.11 8.68 36.43
C LYS A 6 40.83 9.29 35.21
N ASN A 7 40.83 8.59 34.09
CA ASN A 7 40.56 9.23 32.81
C ASN A 7 39.36 8.57 32.12
N SER A 8 38.35 9.40 31.92
CA SER A 8 37.13 9.15 31.19
C SER A 8 37.39 9.49 29.73
N GLU A 9 37.06 8.62 28.79
CA GLU A 9 36.76 9.02 27.41
C GLU A 9 35.82 7.98 26.81
N GLU A 10 34.55 8.10 27.18
CA GLU A 10 33.45 7.85 26.27
C GLU A 10 33.60 8.85 25.11
N LYS A 11 33.64 8.34 23.88
CA LYS A 11 33.43 9.16 22.70
C LYS A 11 32.28 8.55 21.91
N ASP A 12 31.10 9.10 22.18
CA ASP A 12 29.90 8.97 21.37
C ASP A 12 30.17 9.54 19.96
N GLU A 13 30.58 8.68 19.02
CA GLU A 13 30.55 8.96 17.58
C GLU A 13 29.38 8.20 16.95
N SER A 14 28.15 8.63 17.23
CA SER A 14 26.95 8.14 16.53
C SER A 14 25.84 9.20 16.57
N SER A 15 26.01 10.32 15.87
CA SER A 15 24.90 11.27 15.63
C SER A 15 25.04 12.21 14.41
N GLU A 16 26.17 12.23 13.70
CA GLU A 16 26.33 13.22 12.59
C GLU A 16 25.77 12.78 11.23
N GLU A 17 25.48 11.49 11.04
CA GLU A 17 25.04 10.97 9.73
C GLU A 17 23.51 11.05 9.55
N GLY A 18 22.74 10.99 10.64
CA GLY A 18 21.27 11.12 10.59
C GLY A 18 20.79 12.51 10.13
N GLY A 19 21.45 13.58 10.58
CA GLY A 19 21.00 14.97 10.33
C GLY A 19 21.13 15.43 8.88
N LYS A 20 22.15 14.95 8.15
CA LYS A 20 22.38 15.33 6.74
C LYS A 20 21.34 14.67 5.82
N ASN A 21 21.03 13.40 6.09
CA ASN A 21 20.06 12.63 5.32
C ASN A 21 18.62 13.16 5.50
N ILE A 22 18.27 13.60 6.72
CA ILE A 22 16.96 14.18 7.00
C ILE A 22 16.77 15.52 6.28
N LYS A 23 17.81 16.35 6.17
CA LYS A 23 17.73 17.66 5.52
C LYS A 23 17.51 17.57 4.01
N ILE A 24 18.14 16.59 3.36
CA ILE A 24 17.97 16.31 1.92
C ILE A 24 16.56 15.77 1.65
N TRP A 25 16.12 14.80 2.45
CA TRP A 25 14.77 14.26 2.37
C TRP A 25 13.69 15.34 2.61
N LEU A 26 13.90 16.25 3.57
CA LEU A 26 12.99 17.37 3.84
C LEU A 26 12.82 18.30 2.64
N GLN A 27 13.90 18.55 1.90
CA GLN A 27 13.92 19.49 0.78
C GLN A 27 13.25 18.88 -0.47
N GLU A 28 13.45 17.59 -0.72
CA GLU A 28 12.84 16.88 -1.84
C GLU A 28 11.34 16.58 -1.59
N ASN A 29 10.96 16.35 -0.33
CA ASN A 29 9.59 15.99 0.05
C ASN A 29 8.81 17.11 0.76
N THR A 30 9.11 18.38 0.47
CA THR A 30 8.40 19.55 1.05
C THR A 30 6.88 19.47 0.90
N ARG A 31 6.36 18.94 -0.22
CA ARG A 31 4.91 18.75 -0.43
C ARG A 31 4.29 17.73 0.54
N MET A 32 4.99 16.64 0.84
CA MET A 32 4.57 15.64 1.82
C MET A 32 4.66 16.19 3.25
N LEU A 33 5.65 17.02 3.55
CA LEU A 33 5.76 17.66 4.86
C LEU A 33 4.67 18.69 5.12
N ILE A 34 4.30 19.48 4.11
CA ILE A 34 3.20 20.44 4.23
C ILE A 34 1.89 19.72 4.56
N SER A 35 1.60 18.58 3.94
CA SER A 35 0.38 17.82 4.25
C SER A 35 0.40 17.26 5.68
N ILE A 36 1.53 16.72 6.14
CA ILE A 36 1.70 16.24 7.53
C ILE A 36 1.53 17.41 8.52
N ALA A 37 2.12 18.57 8.24
CA ALA A 37 2.02 19.75 9.08
C ALA A 37 0.56 20.25 9.22
N ILE A 38 -0.23 20.21 8.15
CA ILE A 38 -1.65 20.58 8.18
C ILE A 38 -2.44 19.62 9.08
N VAL A 39 -2.21 18.31 8.96
CA VAL A 39 -2.88 17.31 9.82
C VAL A 39 -2.51 17.52 11.28
N VAL A 40 -1.22 17.76 11.57
CA VAL A 40 -0.75 18.08 12.93
C VAL A 40 -1.35 19.40 13.43
N ALA A 41 -1.53 20.40 12.58
CA ALA A 41 -2.18 21.66 12.94
C ALA A 41 -3.67 21.48 13.25
N ILE A 42 -4.40 20.65 12.50
CA ILE A 42 -5.81 20.33 12.78
C ILE A 42 -5.92 19.54 14.08
N ALA A 43 -5.11 18.49 14.25
CA ALA A 43 -5.09 17.69 15.46
C ALA A 43 -4.68 18.52 16.68
N GLY A 44 -3.67 19.37 16.55
CA GLY A 44 -3.24 20.33 17.57
C GLY A 44 -4.30 21.39 17.86
N GLY A 45 -5.01 21.86 16.83
CA GLY A 45 -6.14 22.77 16.96
C GLY A 45 -7.32 22.16 17.72
N ILE A 46 -7.71 20.93 17.37
CA ILE A 46 -8.75 20.17 18.09
C ILE A 46 -8.28 19.87 19.52
N TYR A 47 -7.02 19.50 19.72
CA TYR A 47 -6.46 19.24 21.05
C TYR A 47 -6.44 20.51 21.93
N ALA A 48 -6.00 21.62 21.37
CA ALA A 48 -5.97 22.92 22.04
C ALA A 48 -7.38 23.45 22.34
N TYR A 49 -8.32 23.26 21.40
CA TYR A 49 -9.72 23.62 21.58
C TYR A 49 -10.41 22.72 22.61
N SER A 50 -10.15 21.42 22.57
CA SER A 50 -10.71 20.42 23.50
C SER A 50 -10.31 20.68 24.95
N LYS A 51 -9.08 21.14 25.21
CA LYS A 51 -8.68 21.56 26.56
C LYS A 51 -9.38 22.84 27.05
N ARG A 52 -10.10 23.57 26.19
CA ARG A 52 -10.87 24.77 26.55
C ARG A 52 -12.39 24.54 26.60
N THR A 53 -12.90 23.39 26.12
CA THR A 53 -14.35 23.11 26.09
C THR A 53 -14.66 21.70 26.59
N GLN A 54 -15.10 21.59 27.85
CA GLN A 54 -16.10 20.57 28.22
C GLN A 54 -17.49 21.03 27.75
N PRO A 55 -18.38 20.10 27.37
CA PRO A 55 -19.47 20.37 26.44
C PRO A 55 -20.75 20.88 27.16
N GLN A 56 -21.47 21.80 26.52
CA GLN A 56 -22.91 21.94 26.72
C GLN A 56 -23.58 21.26 25.52
N THR A 57 -24.17 20.11 25.79
CA THR A 57 -25.17 19.44 24.98
C THR A 57 -26.38 20.37 24.80
N THR A 58 -26.69 20.76 23.56
CA THR A 58 -28.09 21.00 23.18
C THR A 58 -28.26 20.81 21.69
N GLN A 59 -29.05 19.77 21.35
CA GLN A 59 -29.76 19.69 20.08
C GLN A 59 -30.83 20.79 20.03
N ASN A 60 -31.14 21.18 18.79
CA ASN A 60 -32.29 21.93 18.29
C ASN A 60 -32.30 23.46 18.32
N GLU A 61 -32.01 23.99 17.12
CA GLU A 61 -32.93 24.81 16.30
C GLU A 61 -33.36 26.18 16.82
N SER A 62 -33.03 27.22 16.05
CA SER A 62 -33.98 28.29 15.67
C SER A 62 -33.39 29.24 14.63
N ALA A 63 -34.02 29.24 13.45
CA ALA A 63 -34.37 30.43 12.68
C ALA A 63 -35.47 29.98 11.69
N VAL A 64 -36.70 29.79 12.16
CA VAL A 64 -37.82 30.74 12.02
C VAL A 64 -38.08 31.14 10.57
N SER A 65 -39.14 30.57 9.99
CA SER A 65 -40.13 31.29 9.20
C SER A 65 -41.48 30.60 9.37
N THR A 66 -42.42 31.33 9.96
CA THR A 66 -43.83 30.99 10.18
C THR A 66 -44.61 31.22 8.90
N GLU A 67 -45.45 30.27 8.47
CA GLU A 67 -46.80 30.58 7.94
C GLU A 67 -47.75 29.41 8.19
N GLN A 68 -48.96 29.77 8.59
CA GLN A 68 -50.09 28.95 9.01
C GLN A 68 -50.74 28.21 7.84
N GLY A 69 -51.39 27.08 8.15
CA GLY A 69 -52.30 26.40 7.22
C GLY A 69 -52.98 25.21 7.88
N GLU A 70 -54.11 25.47 8.51
CA GLU A 70 -54.99 24.51 9.18
C GLU A 70 -55.57 23.47 8.21
N GLY A 71 -55.78 22.24 8.69
CA GLY A 71 -56.45 21.17 7.93
C GLY A 71 -56.72 19.94 8.78
N LYS A 72 -57.82 19.98 9.54
CA LYS A 72 -58.38 18.87 10.34
C LYS A 72 -59.23 17.95 9.45
N ILE A 73 -59.50 16.72 9.95
CA ILE A 73 -60.49 15.67 9.53
C ILE A 73 -59.80 14.47 8.86
N SER A 74 -59.52 13.35 9.54
CA SER A 74 -60.37 12.27 10.12
C SER A 74 -60.77 11.17 9.12
N VAL A 75 -60.72 9.90 9.59
CA VAL A 75 -61.25 8.59 9.12
C VAL A 75 -60.10 7.55 9.23
N ILE A 76 -59.98 6.64 10.22
CA ILE A 76 -60.81 5.56 10.81
C ILE A 76 -61.06 4.34 9.88
N GLY A 77 -60.56 3.17 10.33
CA GLY A 77 -61.01 1.80 10.00
C GLY A 77 -60.26 1.15 8.83
N GLY A 78 -59.50 0.06 9.00
CA GLY A 78 -60.00 -1.34 9.20
C GLY A 78 -60.28 -1.94 7.81
N ASP A 79 -59.88 -3.13 7.37
CA ASP A 79 -59.63 -4.42 8.01
C ASP A 79 -58.98 -5.35 6.94
N GLU A 80 -58.71 -6.60 7.32
CA GLU A 80 -57.93 -7.66 6.67
C GLU A 80 -58.36 -8.06 5.23
N THR A 81 -57.49 -8.76 4.48
CA THR A 81 -57.64 -10.20 4.13
C THR A 81 -56.67 -10.66 3.01
N ALA A 82 -55.90 -11.70 3.36
CA ALA A 82 -55.29 -12.82 2.61
C ALA A 82 -55.04 -12.86 1.08
N LYS A 83 -53.89 -13.50 0.77
CA LYS A 83 -53.63 -14.67 -0.12
C LYS A 83 -52.74 -14.49 -1.38
N GLU A 84 -51.51 -15.00 -1.24
CA GLU A 84 -50.84 -16.08 -2.02
C GLU A 84 -50.51 -15.93 -3.54
N ASN A 85 -49.24 -16.30 -3.82
CA ASN A 85 -48.61 -16.83 -5.05
C ASN A 85 -47.81 -15.93 -6.03
N GLN A 86 -46.53 -16.32 -6.15
CA GLN A 86 -45.53 -16.13 -7.24
C GLN A 86 -46.01 -16.81 -8.55
N PRO A 87 -45.31 -16.72 -9.72
CA PRO A 87 -44.10 -15.95 -10.09
C PRO A 87 -44.19 -15.24 -11.49
N SER A 88 -43.21 -14.38 -11.84
CA SER A 88 -42.55 -14.28 -13.17
C SER A 88 -41.87 -12.92 -13.36
N ALA A 89 -40.79 -12.93 -14.17
CA ALA A 89 -39.91 -11.85 -14.61
C ALA A 89 -40.65 -10.66 -15.25
N GLU A 90 -40.13 -9.43 -15.36
CA GLU A 90 -38.88 -8.94 -15.97
C GLU A 90 -38.67 -7.44 -15.62
N GLU A 91 -37.40 -6.99 -15.52
CA GLU A 91 -36.84 -5.62 -15.74
C GLU A 91 -37.44 -4.38 -15.00
N LYS A 92 -36.70 -3.38 -14.48
CA LYS A 92 -35.55 -2.65 -15.04
C LYS A 92 -35.01 -1.60 -14.02
N SER A 93 -33.68 -1.42 -14.01
CA SER A 93 -32.89 -0.17 -13.84
C SER A 93 -33.01 0.74 -12.60
N SER A 94 -31.88 0.89 -11.87
CA SER A 94 -31.07 2.14 -11.73
C SER A 94 -29.92 1.85 -10.73
N ALA A 95 -28.64 1.74 -11.11
CA ALA A 95 -27.70 2.77 -11.56
C ALA A 95 -27.32 3.81 -10.49
N SER A 96 -26.17 3.60 -9.84
CA SER A 96 -25.25 4.63 -9.31
C SER A 96 -23.98 3.95 -8.80
N ALA A 97 -22.75 4.43 -8.94
CA ALA A 97 -22.05 5.26 -9.90
C ALA A 97 -20.55 5.12 -9.53
N GLN A 98 -19.70 5.16 -10.54
CA GLN A 98 -18.23 5.21 -10.51
C GLN A 98 -17.66 6.31 -9.60
N PRO A 99 -16.36 6.22 -9.27
CA PRO A 99 -15.42 7.07 -10.01
C PRO A 99 -14.51 6.32 -10.98
N THR A 100 -14.55 6.79 -12.22
CA THR A 100 -13.67 6.52 -13.35
C THR A 100 -12.46 7.42 -13.25
N GLU A 101 -11.27 6.88 -13.54
CA GLU A 101 -10.12 7.50 -14.24
C GLU A 101 -8.94 6.51 -14.06
N GLN A 102 -8.27 5.94 -15.07
CA GLN A 102 -8.14 6.24 -16.49
C GLN A 102 -7.98 4.93 -17.27
N ILE A 103 -8.50 4.93 -18.50
CA ILE A 103 -8.30 3.90 -19.51
C ILE A 103 -6.96 4.17 -20.18
N SER A 104 -6.02 3.22 -20.10
CA SER A 104 -4.93 3.06 -21.07
C SER A 104 -5.11 1.72 -21.76
N THR A 105 -5.36 1.77 -23.06
CA THR A 105 -5.57 0.60 -23.92
C THR A 105 -4.24 -0.10 -24.20
N THR A 106 -3.94 -1.16 -23.45
CA THR A 106 -2.89 -2.16 -23.75
C THR A 106 -3.24 -3.48 -23.02
N PRO A 107 -2.81 -4.65 -23.52
CA PRO A 107 -3.44 -5.93 -23.20
C PRO A 107 -3.38 -6.25 -21.70
N ALA A 108 -4.56 -6.52 -21.10
CA ALA A 108 -4.79 -7.01 -19.73
C ALA A 108 -3.57 -6.87 -18.80
N GLU A 109 -3.42 -5.72 -18.15
CA GLU A 109 -2.27 -5.42 -17.27
C GLU A 109 -2.07 -6.55 -16.24
N THR A 110 -1.01 -7.31 -16.44
CA THR A 110 -0.64 -8.43 -15.58
C THR A 110 0.06 -7.98 -14.31
N SER A 111 0.47 -6.71 -14.26
CA SER A 111 1.25 -6.11 -13.20
C SER A 111 0.58 -4.82 -12.78
N LYS A 112 0.25 -4.69 -11.50
CA LYS A 112 -0.25 -3.47 -10.89
C LYS A 112 0.68 -3.05 -9.77
N GLU A 113 1.21 -1.85 -9.85
CA GLU A 113 2.02 -1.29 -8.77
C GLU A 113 1.15 -0.53 -7.77
N THR A 114 1.42 -0.72 -6.48
CA THR A 114 0.87 0.07 -5.38
C THR A 114 1.99 0.90 -4.75
N ASP A 115 1.66 1.71 -3.74
CA ASP A 115 2.66 2.51 -3.02
C ASP A 115 3.78 1.63 -2.43
N SER A 116 3.42 0.47 -1.87
CA SER A 116 4.32 -0.41 -1.12
C SER A 116 4.68 -1.73 -1.82
N SER A 117 3.98 -2.14 -2.88
CA SER A 117 4.09 -3.49 -3.45
C SER A 117 3.84 -3.55 -4.95
N PHE A 118 4.24 -4.66 -5.56
CA PHE A 118 3.85 -5.07 -6.92
C PHE A 118 2.85 -6.22 -6.81
N VAL A 119 1.67 -6.03 -7.40
CA VAL A 119 0.61 -7.04 -7.49
C VAL A 119 0.66 -7.66 -8.87
N GLU A 120 1.05 -8.92 -8.92
CA GLU A 120 1.32 -9.66 -10.13
C GLU A 120 0.23 -10.72 -10.35
N THR A 121 -0.56 -10.56 -11.39
CA THR A 121 -1.64 -11.48 -11.77
C THR A 121 -1.10 -12.58 -12.69
N ALA A 122 -1.40 -13.82 -12.35
CA ALA A 122 -0.93 -15.00 -13.06
C ALA A 122 -1.69 -15.20 -14.38
N GLN A 123 -0.93 -15.42 -15.46
CA GLN A 123 -1.46 -15.83 -16.75
C GLN A 123 -1.21 -17.31 -17.03
N LYS A 124 -1.75 -17.79 -18.16
CA LYS A 124 -1.55 -19.15 -18.62
C LYS A 124 -0.06 -19.45 -18.76
N GLY A 125 0.41 -20.48 -18.05
CA GLY A 125 1.81 -20.91 -18.10
C GLY A 125 2.74 -20.10 -17.18
N ASP A 126 2.20 -19.20 -16.36
CA ASP A 126 2.96 -18.52 -15.33
C ASP A 126 3.22 -19.41 -14.11
N SER A 127 4.31 -19.10 -13.42
CA SER A 127 4.70 -19.71 -12.16
C SER A 127 5.04 -18.61 -11.17
N VAL A 128 4.99 -18.91 -9.87
CA VAL A 128 5.34 -17.93 -8.83
C VAL A 128 6.72 -17.33 -9.07
N THR A 129 7.65 -18.14 -9.59
CA THR A 129 8.97 -17.73 -10.06
C THR A 129 8.91 -16.64 -11.14
N LYS A 130 8.05 -16.79 -12.17
CA LYS A 130 7.88 -15.77 -13.21
C LYS A 130 7.25 -14.49 -12.67
N LEU A 131 6.30 -14.60 -11.74
CA LEU A 131 5.68 -13.44 -11.10
C LEU A 131 6.71 -12.66 -10.26
N ALA A 132 7.53 -13.37 -9.46
CA ALA A 132 8.64 -12.77 -8.72
C ALA A 132 9.64 -12.07 -9.65
N ARG A 133 9.91 -12.66 -10.82
CA ARG A 133 10.73 -12.03 -11.85
C ARG A 133 10.12 -10.73 -12.37
N ARG A 134 8.82 -10.70 -12.70
CA ARG A 134 8.15 -9.47 -13.15
C ARG A 134 8.20 -8.38 -12.08
N ALA A 135 7.94 -8.73 -10.81
CA ALA A 135 8.04 -7.78 -9.70
C ALA A 135 9.46 -7.20 -9.57
N LEU A 136 10.51 -8.04 -9.74
CA LEU A 136 11.89 -7.57 -9.76
C LEU A 136 12.17 -6.66 -10.97
N ALA A 137 11.65 -6.99 -12.16
CA ALA A 137 11.78 -6.16 -13.35
C ALA A 137 11.23 -4.75 -13.10
N ASN A 138 9.97 -4.68 -12.64
CA ASN A 138 9.27 -3.43 -12.35
C ASN A 138 10.02 -2.58 -11.30
N TYR A 139 10.65 -3.23 -10.31
CA TYR A 139 11.47 -2.53 -9.33
C TYR A 139 12.75 -1.93 -9.95
N LEU A 140 13.42 -2.70 -10.81
CA LEU A 140 14.69 -2.31 -11.46
C LEU A 140 14.50 -1.25 -12.55
N GLU A 141 13.32 -1.18 -13.17
CA GLU A 141 12.97 -0.08 -14.10
C GLU A 141 13.08 1.29 -13.44
N LYS A 142 12.77 1.37 -12.14
CA LYS A 142 12.84 2.63 -11.35
C LYS A 142 14.14 2.77 -10.58
N ASN A 143 14.77 1.65 -10.23
CA ASN A 143 15.98 1.59 -9.42
C ASN A 143 17.02 0.73 -10.17
N PRO A 144 17.67 1.27 -11.22
CA PRO A 144 18.60 0.50 -12.03
C PRO A 144 19.84 0.11 -11.21
N GLU A 145 20.08 -1.20 -11.10
CA GLU A 145 21.20 -1.77 -10.34
C GLU A 145 22.15 -2.52 -11.29
N ALA A 146 23.08 -1.79 -11.91
CA ALA A 146 24.02 -2.34 -12.89
C ALA A 146 24.95 -3.45 -12.35
N SER A 147 25.09 -3.54 -11.01
CA SER A 147 25.90 -4.56 -10.34
C SER A 147 25.24 -5.95 -10.29
N LEU A 148 23.95 -6.07 -10.61
CA LEU A 148 23.22 -7.33 -10.54
C LEU A 148 23.47 -8.20 -11.77
N THR A 149 24.30 -9.23 -11.59
CA THR A 149 24.49 -10.29 -12.58
C THR A 149 23.27 -11.22 -12.66
N ALA A 150 23.26 -12.12 -13.65
CA ALA A 150 22.21 -13.13 -13.77
C ALA A 150 22.10 -14.02 -12.53
N GLU A 151 23.23 -14.34 -11.89
CA GLU A 151 23.31 -15.13 -10.67
C GLU A 151 22.64 -14.42 -9.50
N HIS A 152 22.90 -13.11 -9.33
CA HIS A 152 22.22 -12.29 -8.33
C HIS A 152 20.70 -12.30 -8.56
N LYS A 153 20.27 -12.10 -9.82
CA LYS A 153 18.84 -12.11 -10.21
C LYS A 153 18.15 -13.43 -9.88
N ILE A 154 18.81 -14.58 -10.08
CA ILE A 154 18.27 -15.90 -9.71
C ILE A 154 18.10 -16.02 -8.20
N TYR A 155 19.09 -15.59 -7.43
CA TYR A 155 19.01 -15.63 -5.98
C TYR A 155 17.85 -14.78 -5.46
N ILE A 156 17.70 -13.56 -6.00
CA ILE A 156 16.59 -12.66 -5.65
C ILE A 156 15.25 -13.31 -5.98
N GLU A 157 15.11 -13.85 -7.19
CA GLU A 157 13.89 -14.54 -7.64
C GLU A 157 13.50 -15.69 -6.70
N ASP A 158 14.46 -16.54 -6.33
CA ASP A 158 14.21 -17.67 -5.42
C ASP A 158 13.80 -17.19 -4.02
N LEU A 159 14.41 -16.10 -3.54
CA LEU A 159 14.11 -15.51 -2.25
C LEU A 159 12.69 -14.92 -2.24
N LEU A 160 12.34 -14.13 -3.25
CA LEU A 160 11.01 -13.55 -3.42
C LEU A 160 9.93 -14.62 -3.56
N ARG A 161 10.19 -15.69 -4.33
CA ARG A 161 9.27 -16.82 -4.46
C ARG A 161 8.91 -17.44 -3.10
N ARG A 162 9.89 -17.59 -2.20
CA ARG A 162 9.70 -18.19 -0.87
C ARG A 162 8.93 -17.31 0.11
N GLN A 163 8.80 -16.02 -0.17
CA GLN A 163 8.10 -15.07 0.70
C GLN A 163 6.59 -15.01 0.41
N VAL A 164 6.15 -15.60 -0.70
CA VAL A 164 4.76 -15.65 -1.08
C VAL A 164 4.23 -17.09 -0.98
N LYS A 165 2.91 -17.24 -1.05
CA LYS A 165 2.27 -18.56 -0.98
C LYS A 165 2.76 -19.48 -2.10
N ASP A 166 3.44 -20.55 -1.70
CA ASP A 166 3.84 -21.64 -2.58
C ASP A 166 2.62 -22.40 -3.12
N GLY A 167 2.79 -23.00 -4.30
CA GLY A 167 1.79 -23.88 -4.91
C GLY A 167 1.55 -23.59 -6.38
N LYS A 168 0.56 -24.31 -6.93
CA LYS A 168 0.07 -24.09 -8.29
C LYS A 168 -0.66 -22.75 -8.34
N LEU A 169 -0.37 -21.94 -9.34
CA LEU A 169 -1.12 -20.72 -9.62
C LEU A 169 -2.30 -21.04 -10.53
N GLN A 170 -3.46 -20.47 -10.20
CA GLN A 170 -4.59 -20.42 -11.11
C GLN A 170 -4.50 -19.17 -12.00
N ILE A 171 -5.05 -19.25 -13.22
CA ILE A 171 -5.12 -18.08 -14.10
C ILE A 171 -6.01 -17.04 -13.43
N GLY A 172 -5.53 -15.79 -13.36
CA GLY A 172 -6.21 -14.70 -12.67
C GLY A 172 -5.90 -14.60 -11.17
N GLU A 173 -5.17 -15.56 -10.59
CA GLU A 173 -4.69 -15.45 -9.21
C GLU A 173 -3.57 -14.41 -9.11
N SER A 174 -3.62 -13.54 -8.11
CA SER A 174 -2.59 -12.52 -7.88
C SER A 174 -1.64 -12.92 -6.74
N ARG A 175 -0.37 -12.53 -6.87
CA ARG A 175 0.64 -12.55 -5.81
C ARG A 175 1.17 -11.16 -5.59
N GLU A 176 1.36 -10.80 -4.33
CA GLU A 176 1.90 -9.52 -3.93
C GLU A 176 3.37 -9.68 -3.52
N PHE A 177 4.21 -8.79 -4.03
CA PHE A 177 5.63 -8.70 -3.68
C PHE A 177 5.90 -7.29 -3.16
N SER A 178 6.24 -7.15 -1.87
CA SER A 178 6.53 -5.84 -1.30
C SER A 178 7.85 -5.26 -1.81
N LYS A 179 7.90 -3.95 -2.01
CA LYS A 179 9.11 -3.23 -2.45
C LYS A 179 10.26 -3.41 -1.44
N ASP A 180 9.93 -3.44 -0.16
CA ASP A 180 10.88 -3.74 0.92
C ASP A 180 11.48 -5.16 0.80
N ALA A 181 10.65 -6.16 0.47
CA ALA A 181 11.15 -7.52 0.26
C ALA A 181 12.08 -7.60 -0.96
N VAL A 182 11.77 -6.89 -2.04
CA VAL A 182 12.63 -6.79 -3.24
C VAL A 182 13.95 -6.11 -2.89
N ALA A 183 13.92 -4.97 -2.20
CA ALA A 183 15.12 -4.27 -1.76
C ALA A 183 16.01 -5.16 -0.87
N LYS A 184 15.44 -5.80 0.15
CA LYS A 184 16.17 -6.73 1.03
C LYS A 184 16.75 -7.92 0.28
N ALA A 185 16.05 -8.43 -0.72
CA ALA A 185 16.55 -9.52 -1.55
C ALA A 185 17.76 -9.08 -2.39
N ILE A 186 17.72 -7.87 -2.94
CA ILE A 186 18.84 -7.25 -3.66
C ILE A 186 20.04 -7.09 -2.72
N GLU A 187 19.86 -6.52 -1.54
CA GLU A 187 20.93 -6.37 -0.55
C GLU A 187 21.57 -7.72 -0.19
N LYS A 188 20.75 -8.73 0.10
CA LYS A 188 21.26 -10.08 0.38
C LYS A 188 22.01 -10.68 -0.81
N SER A 189 21.56 -10.42 -2.04
CA SER A 189 22.24 -10.92 -3.23
C SER A 189 23.66 -10.36 -3.40
N LYS A 190 23.90 -9.13 -2.95
CA LYS A 190 25.21 -8.47 -2.99
C LYS A 190 26.21 -9.09 -1.99
N THR A 191 25.73 -9.85 -1.00
CA THR A 191 26.57 -10.54 -0.02
C THR A 191 27.02 -11.94 -0.44
N LEU A 192 26.60 -12.39 -1.64
CA LEU A 192 26.95 -13.72 -2.12
C LEU A 192 28.44 -13.83 -2.41
N ASN A 193 29.06 -14.91 -1.93
CA ASN A 193 30.45 -15.21 -2.24
C ASN A 193 30.59 -15.90 -3.61
N GLU A 194 31.82 -15.93 -4.14
CA GLU A 194 32.12 -16.51 -5.45
C GLU A 194 31.65 -17.97 -5.60
N ARG A 195 31.75 -18.77 -4.54
CA ARG A 195 31.28 -20.17 -4.55
C ARG A 195 29.77 -20.25 -4.74
N GLN A 196 29.01 -19.38 -4.09
CA GLN A 196 27.56 -19.29 -4.26
C GLN A 196 27.20 -18.82 -5.67
N LEU A 197 27.88 -17.80 -6.19
CA LEU A 197 27.67 -17.32 -7.57
C LEU A 197 27.97 -18.41 -8.60
N LYS A 198 29.09 -19.13 -8.47
CA LYS A 198 29.44 -20.25 -9.35
C LYS A 198 28.39 -21.37 -9.33
N ASN A 199 27.82 -21.65 -8.16
CA ASN A 199 26.73 -22.63 -8.04
C ASN A 199 25.44 -22.18 -8.73
N LEU A 200 25.19 -20.86 -8.76
CA LEU A 200 24.02 -20.26 -9.41
C LEU A 200 24.20 -20.11 -10.92
N GLN A 201 25.44 -20.03 -11.41
CA GLN A 201 25.78 -19.88 -12.83
C GLN A 201 25.13 -20.97 -13.71
N LYS A 202 24.97 -22.20 -13.20
CA LYS A 202 24.29 -23.28 -13.95
C LYS A 202 22.82 -22.99 -14.26
N TYR A 203 22.21 -22.06 -13.53
CA TYR A 203 20.82 -21.65 -13.71
C TYR A 203 20.68 -20.34 -14.50
N SER A 204 21.77 -19.60 -14.77
CA SER A 204 21.71 -18.26 -15.42
C SER A 204 20.98 -18.29 -16.77
N LYS A 205 21.08 -19.40 -17.51
CA LYS A 205 20.36 -19.64 -18.76
C LYS A 205 18.82 -19.63 -18.63
N ARG A 206 18.27 -19.76 -17.42
CA ARG A 206 16.82 -19.82 -17.14
C ARG A 206 16.22 -18.46 -16.81
N VAL A 207 17.05 -17.43 -16.72
CA VAL A 207 16.62 -16.04 -16.57
C VAL A 207 17.01 -15.30 -17.86
N PRO A 208 16.41 -15.63 -19.01
CA PRO A 208 16.62 -14.86 -20.23
C PRO A 208 16.02 -13.47 -20.01
N GLU A 209 16.90 -12.57 -19.61
CA GLU A 209 16.80 -11.12 -19.61
C GLU A 209 15.55 -10.51 -18.97
N LEU A 210 15.71 -10.18 -17.69
CA LEU A 210 15.19 -8.93 -17.14
C LEU A 210 15.88 -7.79 -17.90
N LYS A 211 15.29 -7.34 -19.02
CA LYS A 211 15.69 -6.11 -19.72
C LYS A 211 15.11 -4.91 -19.02
#